data_AF-A0A7S3CBS3-F1
#
_entry.id   AF-A0A7S3CBS3-F1
#
_cell.length_a   1.000
_cell.length_b   1.000
_cell.length_c   1.000
_cell.angle_alpha   90.00
_cell.angle_beta   90.00
_cell.angle_gamma   90.00
#
_symmetry.space_group_name_H-M   'P 1'
#
loop_
_entity.id
_entity.type
_entity.pdbx_description
1 polymer ?
#
loop_
_entity_poly.entity_id
_entity_poly.type
_entity_poly.pdbx_seq_one_letter_code
_entity_poly.pdbx_strand_id
1 'polypeptide(L)'
;GPPLAGGAGPPTRAPLRDYLLPELDYASYDVSSQVWSGCLAGSGARRYLGAVDIVSPLSRRCCCFTKSYSRYLKGTGSLIAANAVPLEGGAGSRGFVDDRGLVHIHLSKVSPEDRENLEKTDDEILDRLVLRYFTPREVANLHSFPQSFGFPDQVTKKQRYSLLGNSLSVAVVTHLLEYLFDDGA
;
A
#
# COMPACT_ATOMS: atom_id res chain seq x y z
N GLY A 1 -1.68 -13.68 -10.84
CA GLY A 1 -1.02 -14.45 -9.78
C GLY A 1 0.30 -13.79 -9.46
N PRO A 2 0.89 -14.03 -8.28
CA PRO A 2 2.30 -13.69 -8.06
C PRO A 2 3.19 -14.43 -9.10
N PRO A 3 4.43 -13.97 -9.33
CA PRO A 3 5.36 -14.66 -10.23
C PRO A 3 5.63 -16.09 -9.75
N LEU A 4 5.68 -17.04 -10.69
CA LEU A 4 6.03 -18.43 -10.41
C LEU A 4 7.49 -18.51 -9.96
N ALA A 5 7.72 -19.04 -8.75
CA ALA A 5 9.04 -19.15 -8.16
C ALA A 5 9.84 -20.29 -8.81
N GLY A 6 10.87 -19.94 -9.56
CA GLY A 6 11.96 -20.85 -9.93
C GLY A 6 13.15 -20.65 -8.98
N GLY A 7 13.40 -21.64 -8.12
CA GLY A 7 14.71 -21.92 -7.51
C GLY A 7 15.21 -21.04 -6.35
N ALA A 8 15.61 -21.73 -5.27
CA ALA A 8 16.49 -21.32 -4.16
C ALA A 8 15.94 -20.35 -3.08
N GLY A 9 15.73 -20.91 -1.87
CA GLY A 9 15.41 -20.20 -0.63
C GLY A 9 13.90 -20.11 -0.34
N PRO A 10 13.48 -19.90 0.93
CA PRO A 10 12.09 -19.53 1.20
C PRO A 10 11.77 -18.29 0.36
N PRO A 11 10.68 -18.28 -0.41
CA PRO A 11 10.42 -17.24 -1.38
C PRO A 11 10.46 -15.89 -0.67
N THR A 12 11.41 -15.03 -1.04
CA THR A 12 11.45 -13.67 -0.49
C THR A 12 10.14 -13.00 -0.91
N ARG A 13 9.37 -12.53 0.07
CA ARG A 13 8.06 -11.91 -0.19
C ARG A 13 8.20 -10.80 -1.23
N ALA A 14 7.46 -10.90 -2.33
CA ALA A 14 7.56 -9.94 -3.43
C ALA A 14 7.29 -8.50 -2.92
N PRO A 15 7.97 -7.49 -3.49
CA PRO A 15 7.69 -6.10 -3.17
C PRO A 15 6.27 -5.73 -3.59
N LEU A 16 5.67 -4.74 -2.91
CA LEU A 16 4.29 -4.33 -3.15
C LEU A 16 4.07 -3.87 -4.59
N ARG A 17 5.08 -3.29 -5.25
CA ARG A 17 5.04 -2.87 -6.66
C ARG A 17 4.56 -3.96 -7.61
N ASP A 18 4.85 -5.24 -7.31
CA ASP A 18 4.47 -6.37 -8.15
C ASP A 18 2.96 -6.67 -8.11
N TYR A 19 2.24 -6.04 -7.16
CA TYR A 19 0.78 -6.14 -6.99
C TYR A 19 0.05 -4.86 -7.42
N LEU A 20 0.79 -3.79 -7.74
CA LEU A 20 0.23 -2.50 -8.13
C LEU A 20 -0.19 -2.50 -9.59
N LEU A 21 -1.09 -1.57 -9.93
CA LEU A 21 -1.46 -1.32 -11.32
C LEU A 21 -0.35 -0.49 -12.01
N PRO A 22 0.14 -0.90 -13.18
CA PRO A 22 1.20 -0.18 -13.90
C PRO A 22 0.85 1.28 -14.20
N GLU A 23 -0.42 1.58 -14.47
CA GLU A 23 -0.92 2.94 -14.71
C GLU A 23 -0.90 3.85 -13.47
N LEU A 24 -0.71 3.25 -12.29
CA LEU A 24 -0.58 3.93 -10.99
C LEU A 24 0.84 3.82 -10.42
N ASP A 25 1.84 3.70 -11.31
CA ASP A 25 3.24 3.91 -11.01
C ASP A 25 3.58 5.41 -10.98
N TYR A 26 4.45 5.85 -10.07
CA TYR A 26 4.75 7.27 -9.95
C TYR A 26 5.41 7.87 -11.21
N ALA A 27 6.12 7.07 -11.99
CA ALA A 27 6.64 7.51 -13.29
C ALA A 27 5.52 7.94 -14.26
N SER A 28 4.30 7.43 -14.09
CA SER A 28 3.09 7.82 -14.83
C SER A 28 2.15 8.72 -14.02
N TYR A 29 2.65 9.35 -12.95
CA TYR A 29 1.86 10.25 -12.12
C TYR A 29 1.45 11.50 -12.89
N ASP A 30 0.14 11.72 -12.96
CA ASP A 30 -0.47 12.91 -13.54
C ASP A 30 -1.65 13.35 -12.67
N VAL A 31 -1.59 14.59 -12.17
CA VAL A 31 -2.65 15.18 -11.35
C VAL A 31 -3.97 15.33 -12.12
N SER A 32 -3.92 15.41 -13.45
CA SER A 32 -5.10 15.50 -14.31
C SER A 32 -5.75 14.13 -14.61
N SER A 33 -5.06 13.03 -14.29
CA SER A 33 -5.57 11.68 -14.50
C SER A 33 -6.72 11.35 -13.54
N GLN A 34 -7.86 10.96 -14.11
CA GLN A 34 -9.04 10.52 -13.36
C GLN A 34 -8.77 9.27 -12.51
N VAL A 35 -7.87 8.40 -12.98
CA VAL A 35 -7.51 7.16 -12.26
C VAL A 35 -6.75 7.52 -10.98
N TRP A 36 -5.80 8.45 -11.07
CA TRP A 36 -5.06 8.96 -9.93
C TRP A 36 -5.98 9.73 -8.98
N SER A 37 -6.74 10.70 -9.47
CA SER A 37 -7.64 11.51 -8.64
C SER A 37 -8.61 10.65 -7.83
N GLY A 38 -9.06 9.52 -8.39
CA GLY A 38 -9.96 8.58 -7.72
C GLY A 38 -9.34 7.83 -6.54
N CYS A 39 -8.01 7.79 -6.40
CA CYS A 39 -7.31 7.02 -5.36
C CYS A 39 -6.42 7.84 -4.42
N LEU A 40 -6.12 9.09 -4.74
CA LEU A 40 -5.33 9.97 -3.87
C LEU A 40 -5.97 10.11 -2.48
N ALA A 41 -5.13 10.08 -1.45
CA ALA A 41 -5.56 10.38 -0.10
C ALA A 41 -5.90 11.87 -0.02
N GLY A 42 -7.12 12.20 0.40
CA GLY A 42 -7.54 13.60 0.55
C GLY A 42 -6.72 14.33 1.62
N SER A 43 -6.74 15.66 1.60
CA SER A 43 -6.06 16.53 2.57
C SER A 43 -6.42 16.21 4.03
N GLY A 44 -7.64 15.71 4.28
CA GLY A 44 -8.06 15.26 5.62
C GLY A 44 -7.31 14.04 6.17
N ALA A 45 -6.61 13.27 5.32
CA ALA A 45 -5.81 12.14 5.78
C ALA A 45 -4.62 12.57 6.66
N ARG A 46 -4.19 13.82 6.51
CA ARG A 46 -3.04 14.40 7.22
C ARG A 46 -3.17 14.34 8.73
N ARG A 47 -4.37 14.60 9.24
CA ARG A 47 -4.70 14.59 10.67
C ARG A 47 -4.54 13.22 11.33
N TYR A 48 -4.40 12.16 10.54
CA TYR A 48 -4.34 10.78 11.03
C TYR A 48 -3.00 10.10 10.76
N LEU A 49 -2.01 10.80 10.24
CA LEU A 49 -0.75 10.19 9.80
C LEU A 49 0.08 9.58 10.92
N GLY A 50 0.05 10.18 12.13
CA GLY A 50 0.63 9.56 13.32
C GLY A 50 -0.04 8.23 13.74
N ALA A 51 -1.12 7.83 13.05
CA ALA A 51 -1.86 6.61 13.29
C ALA A 51 -2.14 5.77 12.03
N VAL A 52 -1.57 6.15 10.88
CA VAL A 52 -1.71 5.44 9.60
C VAL A 52 -0.39 4.77 9.25
N ASP A 53 -0.46 3.51 8.83
CA ASP A 53 0.69 2.81 8.26
C ASP A 53 0.90 3.27 6.81
N ILE A 54 2.10 3.76 6.49
CA ILE A 54 2.47 4.22 5.14
C ILE A 54 3.57 3.31 4.60
N VAL A 55 3.32 2.77 3.42
CA VAL A 55 4.23 1.85 2.71
C VAL A 55 4.71 2.47 1.41
N SER A 56 5.78 1.93 0.84
CA SER A 56 6.30 2.27 -0.49
C SER A 56 6.05 1.11 -1.47
N PRO A 57 6.19 1.36 -2.79
CA PRO A 57 6.22 0.27 -3.78
C PRO A 57 7.31 -0.78 -3.50
N LEU A 58 8.38 -0.41 -2.78
CA LEU A 58 9.48 -1.31 -2.42
C LEU A 58 9.24 -2.07 -1.11
N SER A 59 8.27 -1.65 -0.29
CA SER A 59 7.88 -2.38 0.91
C SER A 59 7.47 -3.81 0.55
N ARG A 60 7.68 -4.75 1.47
CA ARG A 60 7.28 -6.17 1.32
C ARG A 60 6.13 -6.58 2.25
N ARG A 61 5.53 -5.60 2.93
CA ARG A 61 4.49 -5.80 3.94
C ARG A 61 3.60 -4.56 4.00
N CYS A 62 2.33 -4.80 4.30
CA CYS A 62 1.31 -3.80 4.58
C CYS A 62 0.38 -4.36 5.67
N CYS A 63 -0.44 -3.49 6.27
CA CYS A 63 -1.48 -3.87 7.20
C CYS A 63 -2.62 -4.64 6.50
N CYS A 64 -3.42 -5.36 7.30
CA CYS A 64 -4.64 -6.01 6.85
C CYS A 64 -5.67 -4.97 6.36
N PHE A 65 -6.31 -5.25 5.22
CA PHE A 65 -7.40 -4.44 4.69
C PHE A 65 -8.72 -4.86 5.32
N THR A 66 -9.42 -3.92 5.94
CA THR A 66 -10.75 -4.17 6.52
C THR A 66 -11.85 -3.62 5.63
N LYS A 67 -13.09 -4.03 5.90
CA LYS A 67 -14.28 -3.53 5.16
C LYS A 67 -14.42 -2.01 5.14
N SER A 68 -13.79 -1.33 6.09
CA SER A 68 -13.87 0.12 6.27
C SER A 68 -12.67 0.88 5.70
N TYR A 69 -11.82 0.24 4.89
CA TYR A 69 -10.58 0.84 4.36
C TYR A 69 -10.79 2.19 3.67
N SER A 70 -11.88 2.38 2.92
CA SER A 70 -12.18 3.66 2.28
C SER A 70 -12.93 4.67 3.16
N ARG A 71 -13.17 4.36 4.44
CA ARG A 71 -13.96 5.19 5.36
C ARG A 71 -13.13 5.71 6.53
N TYR A 72 -12.28 4.85 7.11
CA TYR A 72 -11.41 5.23 8.21
C TYR A 72 -9.97 4.98 7.80
N LEU A 73 -9.08 5.81 8.33
CA LEU A 73 -7.65 5.76 8.04
C LEU A 73 -6.90 4.86 9.02
N LYS A 74 -7.18 5.00 10.32
CA LYS A 74 -6.51 4.21 11.36
C LYS A 74 -7.03 2.78 11.38
N GLY A 75 -6.10 1.81 11.32
CA GLY A 75 -6.39 0.39 11.58
C GLY A 75 -7.22 -0.32 10.52
N THR A 76 -7.32 0.23 9.31
CA THR A 76 -8.13 -0.36 8.22
C THR A 76 -7.33 -0.83 7.02
N GLY A 77 -6.02 -0.55 7.00
CA GLY A 77 -5.08 -0.88 5.93
C GLY A 77 -4.03 0.22 5.78
N SER A 78 -2.96 -0.07 5.03
CA SER A 78 -1.90 0.91 4.77
C SER A 78 -2.28 1.88 3.66
N LEU A 79 -1.72 3.07 3.64
CA LEU A 79 -1.63 3.91 2.44
C LEU A 79 -0.29 3.67 1.74
N ILE A 80 -0.24 3.89 0.43
CA ILE A 80 1.01 3.83 -0.32
C ILE A 80 1.47 5.23 -0.73
N ALA A 81 2.74 5.52 -0.44
CA ALA A 81 3.47 6.67 -0.95
C ALA A 81 4.08 6.31 -2.30
N ALA A 82 3.37 6.64 -3.39
CA ALA A 82 3.74 6.19 -4.74
C ALA A 82 5.12 6.69 -5.17
N ASN A 83 5.49 7.90 -4.74
CA ASN A 83 6.74 8.56 -5.10
C ASN A 83 7.90 8.33 -4.13
N ALA A 84 7.76 7.38 -3.20
CA ALA A 84 8.79 7.09 -2.23
C ALA A 84 9.99 6.41 -2.92
N VAL A 85 11.09 7.13 -3.07
CA VAL A 85 12.35 6.67 -3.68
C VAL A 85 13.35 6.20 -2.61
N PRO A 86 14.28 5.28 -2.95
CA PRO A 86 15.32 4.83 -2.03
C PRO A 86 16.14 5.98 -1.43
N LEU A 87 16.54 5.84 -0.17
CA LEU A 87 17.55 6.65 0.49
C LEU A 87 18.88 6.46 -0.23
N GLU A 88 19.22 7.33 -1.19
CA GLU A 88 20.58 7.35 -1.70
C GLU A 88 21.53 7.89 -0.63
N GLY A 89 22.67 7.21 -0.45
CA GLY A 89 23.70 7.56 0.50
C GLY A 89 24.42 8.85 0.11
N GLY A 90 23.89 10.00 0.53
CA GLY A 90 24.53 11.29 0.36
C GLY A 90 23.73 12.42 0.99
N ALA A 91 24.42 13.32 1.70
CA ALA A 91 23.82 14.53 2.26
C ALA A 91 23.23 15.38 1.12
N GLY A 92 21.92 15.29 0.91
CA GLY A 92 21.20 16.02 -0.15
C GLY A 92 20.18 15.19 -0.94
N SER A 93 20.18 13.86 -0.82
CA SER A 93 19.21 13.02 -1.54
C SER A 93 17.83 12.95 -0.86
N ARG A 94 16.77 13.01 -1.67
CA ARG A 94 15.34 13.04 -1.27
C ARG A 94 14.74 11.63 -1.15
N GLY A 95 15.50 10.67 -0.67
CA GLY A 95 15.00 9.33 -0.43
C GLY A 95 14.14 9.27 0.83
N PHE A 96 13.09 8.45 0.79
CA PHE A 96 12.20 8.19 1.92
C PHE A 96 12.13 6.72 2.27
N VAL A 97 12.85 5.85 1.56
CA VAL A 97 12.72 4.40 1.70
C VAL A 97 14.07 3.77 2.02
N ASP A 98 14.18 2.96 3.07
CA ASP A 98 15.42 2.22 3.32
C ASP A 98 15.60 0.98 2.43
N ASP A 99 16.71 0.29 2.62
CA ASP A 99 17.05 -0.99 1.97
C ASP A 99 16.01 -2.09 2.21
N ARG A 100 15.18 -1.98 3.27
CA ARG A 100 14.09 -2.90 3.61
C ARG A 100 12.75 -2.48 3.01
N GLY A 101 12.70 -1.37 2.29
CA GLY A 101 11.46 -0.83 1.74
C GLY A 101 10.62 -0.05 2.75
N LEU A 102 11.12 0.21 3.96
CA LEU A 102 10.40 0.96 5.00
C LEU A 102 10.43 2.44 4.66
N VAL A 103 9.27 3.09 4.73
CA VAL A 103 9.18 4.54 4.57
C VAL A 103 9.68 5.23 5.84
N HIS A 104 10.85 5.84 5.78
CA HIS A 104 11.40 6.73 6.80
C HIS A 104 10.82 8.13 6.61
N ILE A 105 9.70 8.40 7.27
CA ILE A 105 9.30 9.77 7.55
C ILE A 105 10.07 10.19 8.80
N HIS A 106 11.24 10.79 8.61
CA HIS A 106 12.13 11.19 9.70
C HIS A 106 11.53 12.41 10.43
N LEU A 107 10.61 12.15 11.37
CA LEU A 107 10.03 13.16 12.27
C LEU A 107 11.09 13.74 13.24
N SER A 108 12.29 13.16 13.30
CA SER A 108 13.37 13.50 14.23
C SER A 108 14.15 14.77 13.91
N LYS A 109 13.77 15.54 12.89
CA LYS A 109 14.25 16.93 12.71
C LYS A 109 13.29 17.98 13.28
N VAL A 110 12.32 17.58 14.08
CA VAL A 110 11.46 18.50 14.83
C VAL A 110 12.27 19.02 16.03
N SER A 111 12.63 20.31 16.01
CA SER A 111 13.27 20.95 17.15
C SER A 111 12.35 20.85 18.39
N PRO A 112 12.87 20.90 19.63
CA PRO A 112 12.02 20.88 20.82
C PRO A 112 10.90 21.93 20.81
N GLU A 113 11.13 23.09 20.16
CA GLU A 113 10.17 24.18 19.97
C GLU A 113 9.09 23.83 18.94
N ASP A 114 9.43 23.07 17.90
CA ASP A 114 8.48 22.60 16.88
C ASP A 114 7.63 21.41 17.37
N ARG A 115 8.01 20.74 18.47
CA ARG A 115 7.19 19.66 19.09
C ARG A 115 5.87 20.17 19.64
N GLU A 116 5.77 21.46 19.94
CA GLU A 116 4.52 22.09 20.39
C GLU A 116 3.67 22.59 19.20
N ASN A 117 4.26 22.64 18.00
CA ASN A 117 3.63 23.04 16.72
C ASN A 117 3.74 21.94 15.64
N LEU A 118 3.63 20.67 16.04
CA LEU A 118 3.76 19.47 15.18
C LEU A 118 2.95 19.55 13.87
N GLU A 119 1.81 20.25 13.88
CA GLU A 119 0.94 20.39 12.70
C GLU A 119 1.63 21.09 11.51
N LYS A 120 2.58 22.00 11.73
CA LYS A 120 3.17 22.82 10.65
C LYS A 120 4.39 22.17 9.98
N THR A 121 5.22 21.47 10.73
CA THR A 121 6.46 20.85 10.23
C THR A 121 6.20 19.53 9.53
N ASP A 122 5.12 18.83 9.91
CA ASP A 122 4.69 17.59 9.27
C ASP A 122 4.18 17.86 7.83
N ASP A 123 3.48 18.99 7.61
CA ASP A 123 2.81 19.30 6.35
C ASP A 123 3.76 19.35 5.14
N GLU A 124 4.98 19.92 5.25
CA GLU A 124 5.88 20.07 4.11
C GLU A 124 6.45 18.74 3.58
N ILE A 125 6.72 17.78 4.47
CA ILE A 125 7.21 16.45 4.07
C ILE A 125 6.06 15.64 3.44
N LEU A 126 4.86 15.80 3.97
CA LEU A 126 3.66 15.10 3.51
C LEU A 126 3.11 15.65 2.20
N ASP A 127 3.23 16.97 1.98
CA ASP A 127 2.94 17.62 0.70
C ASP A 127 3.82 17.07 -0.42
N ARG A 128 4.99 16.55 -0.07
CA ARG A 128 5.92 15.94 -1.00
C ARG A 128 5.64 14.46 -1.22
N LEU A 129 4.76 13.82 -0.45
CA LEU A 129 4.36 12.42 -0.67
C LEU A 129 3.09 12.35 -1.51
N VAL A 130 3.14 11.55 -2.57
CA VAL A 130 1.95 11.19 -3.34
C VAL A 130 1.29 9.99 -2.66
N LEU A 131 0.53 10.29 -1.60
CA LEU A 131 -0.21 9.29 -0.82
C LEU A 131 -1.50 8.89 -1.54
N ARG A 132 -1.73 7.58 -1.69
CA ARG A 132 -2.97 7.04 -2.24
C ARG A 132 -3.41 5.78 -1.51
N TYR A 133 -4.68 5.47 -1.62
CA TYR A 133 -5.22 4.16 -1.27
C TYR A 133 -4.79 3.13 -2.30
N PHE A 134 -4.60 1.88 -1.86
CA PHE A 134 -4.60 0.73 -2.79
C PHE A 134 -5.96 0.65 -3.46
N THR A 135 -6.02 0.48 -4.78
CA THR A 135 -7.29 0.30 -5.49
C THR A 135 -7.92 -1.06 -5.14
N PRO A 136 -9.24 -1.26 -5.35
CA PRO A 136 -9.84 -2.58 -5.14
C PRO A 136 -9.14 -3.69 -5.94
N ARG A 137 -8.63 -3.38 -7.13
CA ARG A 137 -7.89 -4.37 -7.93
C ARG A 137 -6.54 -4.71 -7.31
N GLU A 138 -5.81 -3.74 -6.79
CA GLU A 138 -4.55 -3.96 -6.08
C GLU A 138 -4.75 -4.75 -4.77
N VAL A 139 -5.81 -4.44 -4.00
CA VAL A 139 -6.17 -5.24 -2.81
C VAL A 139 -6.52 -6.68 -3.20
N ALA A 140 -7.28 -6.88 -4.28
CA ALA A 140 -7.56 -8.21 -4.79
C ALA A 140 -6.30 -8.96 -5.27
N ASN A 141 -5.31 -8.25 -5.84
CA ASN A 141 -4.00 -8.83 -6.18
C ASN A 141 -3.26 -9.30 -4.92
N LEU A 142 -3.27 -8.50 -3.86
CA LEU A 142 -2.66 -8.86 -2.57
C LEU A 142 -3.35 -10.08 -1.93
N HIS A 143 -4.67 -10.21 -2.12
CA HIS A 143 -5.43 -11.41 -1.74
C HIS A 143 -5.26 -12.58 -2.73
N SER A 144 -4.40 -12.45 -3.74
CA SER A 144 -4.11 -13.46 -4.76
C SER A 144 -5.32 -13.89 -5.61
N PHE A 145 -6.31 -13.02 -5.77
CA PHE A 145 -7.37 -13.24 -6.74
C PHE A 145 -6.80 -13.26 -8.17
N PRO A 146 -7.36 -14.07 -9.09
CA PRO A 146 -6.90 -14.12 -10.47
C PRO A 146 -7.07 -12.77 -11.17
N GLN A 147 -6.33 -12.55 -12.25
CA GLN A 147 -6.44 -11.31 -13.04
C GLN A 147 -7.82 -11.16 -13.71
N SER A 148 -8.48 -12.28 -14.00
CA SER A 148 -9.86 -12.32 -14.50
C SER A 148 -10.91 -11.92 -13.45
N PHE A 149 -10.56 -11.86 -12.16
CA PHE A 149 -11.48 -11.42 -11.13
C PHE A 149 -11.82 -9.94 -11.32
N GLY A 150 -13.11 -9.62 -11.33
CA GLY A 150 -13.62 -8.27 -11.49
C GLY A 150 -14.90 -8.08 -10.70
N PHE A 151 -15.26 -6.83 -10.51
CA PHE A 151 -16.56 -6.47 -9.94
C PHE A 151 -17.46 -5.97 -11.05
N PRO A 152 -18.77 -6.32 -11.02
CA PRO A 152 -19.74 -5.70 -11.90
C PRO A 152 -19.73 -4.15 -11.76
N ASP A 153 -20.03 -3.45 -12.84
CA ASP A 153 -19.92 -1.98 -12.91
C ASP A 153 -20.79 -1.25 -11.88
N GLN A 154 -21.96 -1.81 -11.56
CA GLN A 154 -22.88 -1.28 -10.55
C GLN A 154 -22.33 -1.32 -9.12
N VAL A 155 -21.30 -2.14 -8.86
CA VAL A 155 -20.72 -2.25 -7.51
C VAL A 155 -19.79 -1.07 -7.30
N THR A 156 -20.17 -0.18 -6.39
CA THR A 156 -19.41 1.03 -6.06
C THR A 156 -18.05 0.69 -5.45
N LYS A 157 -17.07 1.59 -5.61
CA LYS A 157 -15.72 1.43 -5.03
C LYS A 157 -15.73 1.08 -3.54
N LYS A 158 -16.61 1.72 -2.77
CA LYS A 158 -16.80 1.46 -1.34
C LYS A 158 -17.30 0.03 -1.06
N GLN A 159 -18.25 -0.46 -1.85
CA GLN A 159 -18.73 -1.84 -1.73
C GLN A 159 -17.61 -2.83 -2.10
N ARG A 160 -16.82 -2.55 -3.15
CA ARG A 160 -15.67 -3.39 -3.53
C ARG A 160 -14.67 -3.54 -2.37
N TYR A 161 -14.31 -2.44 -1.70
CA TYR A 161 -13.47 -2.53 -0.49
C TYR A 161 -14.14 -3.30 0.65
N SER A 162 -15.44 -3.10 0.87
CA SER A 162 -16.16 -3.83 1.92
C SER A 162 -16.16 -5.34 1.66
N LEU A 163 -16.32 -5.76 0.40
CA LEU A 163 -16.29 -7.17 0.00
C LEU A 163 -14.89 -7.75 0.18
N LEU A 164 -13.86 -7.06 -0.32
CA LEU A 164 -12.48 -7.51 -0.20
C LEU A 164 -12.00 -7.57 1.25
N GLY A 165 -12.35 -6.58 2.07
CA GLY A 165 -11.97 -6.54 3.48
C GLY A 165 -12.68 -7.56 4.37
N ASN A 166 -13.74 -8.21 3.88
CA ASN A 166 -14.37 -9.38 4.52
C ASN A 166 -13.94 -10.69 3.84
N SER A 167 -13.09 -10.61 2.82
CA SER A 167 -12.64 -11.77 2.05
C SER A 167 -11.42 -12.42 2.71
N LEU A 168 -10.77 -13.31 1.96
CA LEU A 168 -9.64 -14.12 2.39
C LEU A 168 -8.47 -14.00 1.41
N SER A 169 -7.32 -14.56 1.80
CA SER A 169 -6.21 -14.77 0.88
C SER A 169 -6.40 -16.08 0.13
N VAL A 170 -6.64 -16.01 -1.18
CA VAL A 170 -6.84 -17.18 -2.05
C VAL A 170 -5.63 -18.10 -1.97
N ALA A 171 -4.41 -17.53 -2.02
CA ALA A 171 -3.18 -18.30 -1.93
C ALA A 171 -3.09 -19.10 -0.62
N VAL A 172 -3.48 -18.52 0.53
CA VAL A 172 -3.44 -19.26 1.81
C VAL A 172 -4.46 -20.39 1.81
N VAL A 173 -5.69 -20.11 1.36
CA VAL A 173 -6.75 -21.13 1.34
C VAL A 173 -6.43 -22.25 0.35
N THR A 174 -5.80 -21.96 -0.79
CA THR A 174 -5.32 -22.99 -1.72
C THR A 174 -4.42 -24.00 -1.02
N HIS A 175 -3.39 -23.55 -0.29
CA HIS A 175 -2.49 -24.46 0.42
C HIS A 175 -3.19 -25.24 1.55
N LEU A 176 -4.18 -24.64 2.22
CA LEU A 176 -4.97 -25.33 3.24
C LEU A 176 -5.87 -26.41 2.64
N LEU A 177 -6.47 -26.15 1.48
CA LEU A 177 -7.28 -27.13 0.76
C LEU A 177 -6.41 -28.25 0.20
N GLU A 178 -5.24 -27.92 -0.38
CA GLU A 178 -4.26 -28.91 -0.81
C GLU A 178 -3.88 -29.83 0.35
N TYR A 179 -3.53 -29.27 1.51
CA TYR A 179 -3.22 -30.07 2.71
C TYR A 179 -4.41 -30.92 3.19
N LEU A 180 -5.62 -30.37 3.16
CA LEU A 180 -6.82 -31.09 3.61
C LEU A 180 -7.16 -32.28 2.71
N PHE A 181 -6.91 -32.17 1.41
CA PHE A 181 -7.19 -33.19 0.41
C PHE A 181 -5.94 -33.95 -0.05
N ASP A 182 -4.81 -33.76 0.63
CA ASP A 182 -3.62 -34.58 0.43
C ASP A 182 -3.90 -35.93 1.09
N ASP A 183 -4.41 -36.88 0.32
CA ASP A 183 -4.59 -38.28 0.71
C ASP A 183 -3.20 -38.88 0.92
N GLY A 184 -2.61 -38.67 2.11
CA GLY A 184 -1.23 -39.03 2.43
C GLY A 184 -0.77 -40.31 1.74
N ALA A 185 0.03 -40.15 0.69
CA ALA A 185 0.69 -41.21 -0.07
C ALA A 185 2.12 -41.39 0.42
#